data_AF-A0A7S3YT87-F1
#
_entry.id   AF-A0A7S3YT87-F1
#
_cell.length_a   1.000
_cell.length_b   1.000
_cell.length_c   1.000
_cell.angle_alpha   90.00
_cell.angle_beta   90.00
_cell.angle_gamma   90.00
#
_symmetry.space_group_name_H-M   'P 1'
#
loop_
_entity.id
_entity.type
_entity.pdbx_description
1 polymer ?
#
loop_
_entity_poly.entity_id
_entity_poly.type
_entity_poly.pdbx_seq_one_letter_code
_entity_poly.pdbx_strand_id
1 'polypeptide(L)'
;MSVIHINSESQFEYFLKNGVVVVDFFAEWCGPCKMIAPVFKHLAENYKAVKFLKVDVDKQRAIAAKYEIKSMPTFKFFRDGVLTQTQSGANQQMLQSWVLSEVSSYENAGRLAKDSKVLIHSLSNASVNGQVGTIIGHAGKYERYIVEYTLDGEKKRSGIQEKNLRQVLDLVVAGNELKGTATYDDSTNKYQITKLGDNKAIEVEVSALTLPKDCRARVVGLSKAPQFNGHMIKVLDKADKADGRYPIVFAHGKKAKLKPENIRII
;
A
#
# COMPACT_ATOMS: atom_id res chain seq x y z
N MET A 1 14.83 -4.39 17.35
CA MET A 1 13.92 -3.29 17.74
C MET A 1 12.96 -3.79 18.78
N SER A 2 12.97 -3.08 19.90
CA SER A 2 12.11 -3.24 21.06
C SER A 2 10.77 -2.54 20.86
N VAL A 3 9.83 -2.89 21.72
CA VAL A 3 8.58 -2.14 21.92
C VAL A 3 8.90 -0.70 22.36
N ILE A 4 8.17 0.27 21.83
CA ILE A 4 8.35 1.70 22.13
C ILE A 4 7.29 2.12 23.15
N HIS A 5 7.72 2.62 24.30
CA HIS A 5 6.83 3.22 25.29
C HIS A 5 6.56 4.67 24.94
N ILE A 6 5.28 5.03 24.93
CA ILE A 6 4.81 6.37 24.58
C ILE A 6 4.72 7.22 25.84
N ASN A 7 5.42 8.35 25.82
CA ASN A 7 5.51 9.29 26.94
C ASN A 7 4.80 10.62 26.68
N SER A 8 4.36 10.89 25.44
CA SER A 8 3.60 12.09 25.09
C SER A 8 2.71 11.90 23.86
N GLU A 9 1.68 12.74 23.72
CA GLU A 9 0.78 12.77 22.56
C GLU A 9 1.53 13.06 21.26
N SER A 10 2.43 14.06 21.26
CA SER A 10 3.21 14.41 20.07
C SER A 10 4.06 13.25 19.57
N GLN A 11 4.62 12.45 20.49
CA GLN A 11 5.38 11.24 20.16
C GLN A 11 4.45 10.17 19.56
N PHE A 12 3.27 9.99 20.13
CA PHE A 12 2.26 9.05 19.63
C PHE A 12 1.84 9.37 18.20
N GLU A 13 1.41 10.61 17.96
CA GLU A 13 1.00 11.10 16.65
C GLU A 13 2.14 11.00 15.62
N TYR A 14 3.38 11.28 16.03
CA TYR A 14 4.54 11.12 15.16
C TYR A 14 4.69 9.68 14.66
N PHE A 15 4.51 8.69 15.54
CA PHE A 15 4.67 7.29 15.16
C PHE A 15 3.54 6.76 14.29
N LEU A 16 2.32 7.25 14.47
CA LEU A 16 1.14 6.82 13.70
C LEU A 16 1.16 7.25 12.24
N LYS A 17 1.79 8.38 11.90
CA LYS A 17 1.67 9.03 10.58
C LYS A 17 1.95 8.12 9.37
N ASN A 18 2.94 7.23 9.48
CA ASN A 18 3.40 6.40 8.35
C ASN A 18 3.69 4.97 8.83
N GLY A 19 3.35 3.97 8.01
CA GLY A 19 3.64 2.56 8.29
C GLY A 19 2.49 1.81 8.94
N VAL A 20 2.71 0.52 9.13
CA VAL A 20 1.89 -0.30 10.04
C VAL A 20 2.32 -0.04 11.46
N VAL A 21 1.36 0.30 12.31
CA VAL A 21 1.57 0.52 13.74
C VAL A 21 0.59 -0.32 14.53
N VAL A 22 1.09 -1.01 15.55
CA VAL A 22 0.27 -1.74 16.50
C VAL A 22 0.49 -1.13 17.87
N VAL A 23 -0.61 -0.71 18.50
CA VAL A 23 -0.60 -0.04 19.79
C VAL A 23 -1.25 -0.94 20.82
N ASP A 24 -0.51 -1.30 21.87
CA ASP A 24 -0.99 -1.96 23.08
C ASP A 24 -1.34 -0.91 24.14
N PHE A 25 -2.64 -0.71 24.39
CA PHE A 25 -3.14 0.09 25.48
C PHE A 25 -3.27 -0.77 26.73
N PHE A 26 -2.45 -0.48 27.73
CA PHE A 26 -2.27 -1.32 28.92
C PHE A 26 -2.29 -0.49 30.21
N ALA A 27 -2.40 -1.16 31.35
CA ALA A 27 -2.16 -0.59 32.68
C ALA A 27 -1.26 -1.51 33.51
N GLU A 28 -0.51 -0.97 34.48
CA GLU A 28 0.44 -1.75 35.30
C GLU A 28 -0.27 -2.75 36.25
N TRP A 29 -1.49 -2.42 36.67
CA TRP A 29 -2.32 -3.27 37.52
C TRP A 29 -3.14 -4.30 36.73
N CYS A 30 -3.12 -4.25 35.39
CA CYS A 30 -3.90 -5.13 34.53
C CYS A 30 -3.25 -6.52 34.40
N GLY A 31 -3.83 -7.52 35.07
CA GLY A 31 -3.40 -8.92 35.00
C GLY A 31 -3.33 -9.49 33.57
N PRO A 32 -4.40 -9.37 32.76
CA PRO A 32 -4.39 -9.83 31.37
C PRO A 32 -3.34 -9.15 30.49
N CYS A 33 -3.01 -7.89 30.77
CA CYS A 33 -1.96 -7.15 30.06
C CYS A 33 -0.58 -7.77 30.31
N LYS A 34 -0.30 -8.19 31.55
CA LYS A 34 0.94 -8.88 31.90
C LYS A 34 1.07 -10.21 31.18
N MET A 35 -0.04 -10.94 31.04
CA MET A 35 -0.06 -12.24 30.35
C MET A 35 0.31 -12.12 28.87
N ILE A 36 -0.20 -11.10 28.17
CA ILE A 36 0.04 -10.94 26.72
C ILE A 36 1.30 -10.13 26.38
N ALA A 37 1.86 -9.38 27.33
CA ALA A 37 3.04 -8.55 27.10
C ALA A 37 4.27 -9.30 26.50
N PRO A 38 4.62 -10.53 26.94
CA PRO A 38 5.71 -11.30 26.34
C PRO A 38 5.46 -11.61 24.85
N VAL A 39 4.22 -11.92 24.49
CA VAL A 39 3.82 -12.19 23.09
C VAL A 39 3.96 -10.94 22.25
N PHE A 40 3.47 -9.80 22.75
CA PHE A 40 3.58 -8.51 22.05
C PHE A 40 5.04 -8.11 21.83
N LYS A 41 5.89 -8.33 22.83
CA LYS A 41 7.34 -8.11 22.72
C LYS A 41 7.98 -9.03 21.67
N HIS A 42 7.63 -10.31 21.68
CA HIS A 42 8.13 -11.27 20.70
C HIS A 42 7.70 -10.89 19.26
N LEU A 43 6.48 -10.41 19.07
CA LEU A 43 6.02 -9.90 17.77
C LEU A 43 6.83 -8.68 17.32
N ALA A 44 7.08 -7.73 18.22
CA ALA A 44 7.96 -6.59 17.93
C ALA A 44 9.40 -7.01 17.59
N GLU A 45 9.86 -8.11 18.16
CA GLU A 45 11.15 -8.69 17.88
C GLU A 45 11.23 -9.29 16.48
N ASN A 46 10.15 -9.90 15.98
CA ASN A 46 10.17 -10.56 14.67
C ASN A 46 9.73 -9.67 13.50
N TYR A 47 8.85 -8.69 13.71
CA TYR A 47 8.27 -7.88 12.62
C TYR A 47 8.81 -6.44 12.61
N LYS A 48 10.01 -6.25 12.05
CA LYS A 48 10.71 -4.94 12.06
C LYS A 48 10.09 -3.85 11.18
N ALA A 49 9.30 -4.22 10.20
CA ALA A 49 8.55 -3.28 9.36
C ALA A 49 7.36 -2.63 10.10
N VAL A 50 6.98 -3.16 11.26
CA VAL A 50 5.87 -2.69 12.09
C VAL A 50 6.41 -1.95 13.30
N LYS A 51 5.77 -0.84 13.64
CA LYS A 51 6.01 -0.14 14.90
C LYS A 51 5.11 -0.73 15.97
N PHE A 52 5.70 -1.21 17.06
CA PHE A 52 4.96 -1.70 18.22
C PHE A 52 5.06 -0.67 19.34
N LEU A 53 3.92 -0.09 19.69
CA LEU A 53 3.82 0.95 20.69
C LEU A 53 3.10 0.42 21.93
N LYS A 54 3.51 0.89 23.10
CA LYS A 54 2.81 0.69 24.36
C LYS A 54 2.37 2.04 24.92
N VAL A 55 1.08 2.13 25.24
CA VAL A 55 0.47 3.31 25.87
C VAL A 55 -0.07 2.89 27.22
N ASP A 56 0.54 3.43 28.27
CA ASP A 56 0.04 3.28 29.64
C ASP A 56 -1.16 4.22 29.80
N VAL A 57 -2.36 3.66 29.98
CA VAL A 57 -3.60 4.44 30.03
C VAL A 57 -3.68 5.35 31.26
N ASP A 58 -2.98 5.01 32.34
CA ASP A 58 -2.96 5.81 33.57
C ASP A 58 -2.06 7.04 33.42
N LYS A 59 -0.96 6.89 32.68
CA LYS A 59 0.02 7.95 32.41
C LYS A 59 -0.35 8.80 31.19
N GLN A 60 -1.05 8.24 30.21
CA GLN A 60 -1.41 8.89 28.94
C GLN A 60 -2.94 8.97 28.76
N ARG A 61 -3.63 9.52 29.77
CA ARG A 61 -5.10 9.55 29.86
C ARG A 61 -5.78 10.22 28.66
N ALA A 62 -5.17 11.28 28.14
CA ALA A 62 -5.71 12.00 26.98
C ALA A 62 -5.69 11.15 25.70
N ILE A 63 -4.60 10.40 25.46
CA ILE A 63 -4.53 9.42 24.36
C ILE A 63 -5.57 8.32 24.58
N ALA A 64 -5.65 7.76 25.79
CA ALA A 64 -6.61 6.70 26.11
C ALA A 64 -8.07 7.16 25.89
N ALA A 65 -8.41 8.39 26.29
CA ALA A 65 -9.73 8.97 26.07
C ALA A 65 -10.01 9.19 24.57
N LYS A 66 -9.04 9.77 23.83
CA LYS A 66 -9.15 10.02 22.38
C LYS A 66 -9.43 8.76 21.57
N TYR A 67 -8.84 7.63 21.96
CA TYR A 67 -9.04 6.34 21.30
C TYR A 67 -10.10 5.45 21.97
N GLU A 68 -10.90 6.04 22.86
CA GLU A 68 -12.03 5.39 23.55
C GLU A 68 -11.64 4.06 24.23
N ILE A 69 -10.51 4.04 24.92
CA ILE A 69 -10.04 2.84 25.60
C ILE A 69 -10.89 2.61 26.86
N LYS A 70 -11.75 1.59 26.79
CA LYS A 70 -12.66 1.21 27.88
C LYS A 70 -12.21 -0.03 28.65
N SER A 71 -11.27 -0.80 28.11
CA SER A 71 -10.75 -2.02 28.72
C SER A 71 -9.32 -2.29 28.27
N MET A 72 -8.55 -2.97 29.12
CA MET A 72 -7.17 -3.31 28.86
C MET A 72 -6.95 -4.83 28.97
N PRO A 73 -6.09 -5.42 28.13
CA PRO A 73 -5.40 -4.78 27.02
C PRO A 73 -6.37 -4.49 25.87
N THR A 74 -6.18 -3.37 25.19
CA THR A 74 -6.81 -3.13 23.89
C THR A 74 -5.71 -2.85 22.88
N PHE A 75 -5.70 -3.61 21.80
CA PHE A 75 -4.80 -3.44 20.68
C PHE A 75 -5.49 -2.65 19.58
N LYS A 76 -4.83 -1.63 19.05
CA LYS A 76 -5.28 -0.92 17.86
C LYS A 76 -4.22 -0.98 16.78
N PHE A 77 -4.66 -1.29 15.57
CA PHE A 77 -3.82 -1.38 14.39
C PHE A 77 -4.08 -0.17 13.52
N PHE A 78 -3.01 0.48 13.10
CA PHE A 78 -3.04 1.66 12.27
C PHE A 78 -2.21 1.42 11.02
N ARG A 79 -2.67 2.01 9.92
CA ARG A 79 -1.94 2.09 8.66
C ARG A 79 -1.95 3.54 8.21
N ASP A 80 -0.76 4.12 8.13
CA ASP A 80 -0.55 5.49 7.65
C ASP A 80 -1.53 6.49 8.34
N GLY A 81 -1.65 6.36 9.67
CA GLY A 81 -2.52 7.18 10.53
C GLY A 81 -3.98 6.72 10.63
N VAL A 82 -4.44 5.80 9.78
CA VAL A 82 -5.83 5.32 9.76
C VAL A 82 -5.96 4.07 10.61
N LEU A 83 -6.94 4.05 11.53
CA LEU A 83 -7.26 2.86 12.32
C LEU A 83 -7.86 1.78 11.42
N THR A 84 -7.20 0.62 11.29
CA THR A 84 -7.67 -0.52 10.48
C THR A 84 -8.36 -1.57 11.32
N GLN A 85 -7.95 -1.74 12.58
CA GLN A 85 -8.54 -2.72 13.48
C GLN A 85 -8.46 -2.28 14.94
N THR A 86 -9.47 -2.68 15.72
CA THR A 86 -9.40 -2.71 17.18
C THR A 86 -9.66 -4.14 17.68
N GLN A 87 -8.84 -4.58 18.63
CA GLN A 87 -8.99 -5.86 19.30
C GLN A 87 -8.85 -5.68 20.80
N SER A 88 -9.90 -5.92 21.55
CA SER A 88 -9.85 -5.91 23.02
C SER A 88 -9.63 -7.32 23.58
N GLY A 89 -8.99 -7.37 24.75
CA GLY A 89 -8.72 -8.60 25.47
C GLY A 89 -7.38 -9.26 25.11
N ALA A 90 -6.89 -10.10 26.01
CA ALA A 90 -5.60 -10.76 25.92
C ALA A 90 -5.66 -12.04 25.05
N ASN A 91 -6.04 -11.93 23.79
CA ASN A 91 -6.05 -13.06 22.86
C ASN A 91 -4.77 -13.11 22.00
N GLN A 92 -3.83 -13.98 22.38
CA GLN A 92 -2.54 -14.14 21.71
C GLN A 92 -2.66 -14.57 20.24
N GLN A 93 -3.49 -15.56 19.93
CA GLN A 93 -3.59 -16.11 18.58
C GLN A 93 -4.17 -15.07 17.60
N MET A 94 -5.18 -14.33 18.05
CA MET A 94 -5.73 -13.22 17.27
C MET A 94 -4.68 -12.11 17.10
N LEU A 95 -3.99 -11.69 18.15
CA LEU A 95 -2.97 -10.65 18.02
C LEU A 95 -1.89 -11.01 16.97
N GLN A 96 -1.39 -12.25 16.99
CA GLN A 96 -0.38 -12.71 16.04
C GLN A 96 -0.89 -12.76 14.60
N SER A 97 -2.11 -13.28 14.38
CA SER A 97 -2.69 -13.39 13.04
C SER A 97 -2.96 -12.03 12.41
N TRP A 98 -3.42 -11.06 13.20
CA TRP A 98 -3.67 -9.70 12.75
C TRP A 98 -2.38 -8.94 12.41
N VAL A 99 -1.30 -9.11 13.19
CA VAL A 99 0.02 -8.56 12.85
C VAL A 99 0.51 -9.10 11.51
N LEU A 100 0.45 -10.42 11.31
CA LEU A 100 0.90 -11.05 10.05
C LEU A 100 0.07 -10.58 8.85
N SER A 101 -1.25 -10.46 9.03
CA SER A 101 -2.19 -9.93 8.03
C SER A 101 -1.85 -8.50 7.65
N GLU A 102 -1.62 -7.63 8.64
CA GLU A 102 -1.30 -6.22 8.41
C GLU A 102 0.06 -6.02 7.75
N VAL A 103 1.09 -6.80 8.13
CA VAL A 103 2.41 -6.77 7.48
C VAL A 103 2.33 -7.23 6.04
N SER A 104 1.76 -8.42 5.82
CA SER A 104 1.68 -9.01 4.48
C SER A 104 0.85 -8.14 3.57
N SER A 105 -0.25 -7.58 4.07
CA SER A 105 -1.06 -6.66 3.30
C SER A 105 -0.40 -5.30 3.12
N TYR A 106 0.40 -4.77 4.04
CA TYR A 106 1.09 -3.48 3.83
C TYR A 106 2.29 -3.58 2.89
N GLU A 107 3.04 -4.68 2.94
CA GLU A 107 4.14 -4.92 2.02
C GLU A 107 3.65 -5.23 0.59
N ASN A 108 2.48 -5.85 0.45
CA ASN A 108 1.91 -6.22 -0.85
C ASN A 108 0.74 -5.33 -1.33
N ALA A 109 0.20 -4.43 -0.50
CA ALA A 109 -0.84 -3.50 -0.93
C ALA A 109 -0.20 -2.35 -1.69
N GLY A 110 -0.25 -2.48 -3.01
CA GLY A 110 -0.17 -1.34 -3.89
C GLY A 110 1.04 -0.45 -3.62
N ARG A 111 2.25 -1.01 -3.68
CA ARG A 111 3.44 -0.21 -3.97
C ARG A 111 3.95 -0.55 -5.34
N LEU A 112 4.33 0.46 -6.12
CA LEU A 112 4.98 0.24 -7.41
C LEU A 112 6.17 -0.69 -7.16
N ALA A 113 6.21 -1.81 -7.88
CA ALA A 113 7.22 -2.82 -7.64
C ALA A 113 8.61 -2.25 -7.91
N LYS A 114 9.62 -2.81 -7.25
CA LYS A 114 11.01 -2.60 -7.66
C LYS A 114 11.13 -2.89 -9.16
N ASP A 115 11.94 -2.09 -9.85
CA ASP A 115 12.20 -2.11 -11.28
C ASP A 115 11.03 -1.59 -12.16
N SER A 116 9.92 -1.15 -11.56
CA SER A 116 8.85 -0.47 -12.30
C SER A 116 9.37 0.80 -12.96
N LYS A 117 9.01 1.00 -14.23
CA LYS A 117 9.24 2.26 -14.94
C LYS A 117 8.18 3.27 -14.54
N VAL A 118 8.61 4.49 -14.27
CA VAL A 118 7.73 5.57 -13.80
C VAL A 118 8.06 6.88 -14.48
N LEU A 119 7.02 7.65 -14.79
CA LEU A 119 7.14 9.04 -15.20
C LEU A 119 7.09 9.92 -13.96
N ILE A 120 8.11 10.73 -13.76
CA ILE A 120 8.15 11.73 -12.70
C ILE A 120 7.31 12.93 -13.16
N HIS A 121 6.25 13.28 -12.42
CA HIS A 121 5.34 14.35 -12.81
C HIS A 121 4.88 15.19 -11.62
N SER A 122 4.25 16.34 -11.92
CA SER A 122 3.60 17.24 -10.95
C SER A 122 4.47 17.74 -9.79
N LEU A 123 5.80 17.77 -9.96
CA LEU A 123 6.71 18.42 -9.02
C LEU A 123 6.91 19.89 -9.43
N SER A 124 6.12 20.80 -8.88
CA SER A 124 6.24 22.23 -9.18
C SER A 124 7.70 22.70 -9.04
N ASN A 125 8.22 23.39 -10.07
CA ASN A 125 9.59 23.92 -10.13
C ASN A 125 10.74 22.89 -10.12
N ALA A 126 10.48 21.62 -10.44
CA ALA A 126 11.53 20.60 -10.53
C ALA A 126 12.02 20.38 -11.97
N SER A 127 13.34 20.39 -12.16
CA SER A 127 14.00 20.06 -13.45
C SER A 127 13.80 18.61 -13.89
N VAL A 128 13.26 17.76 -13.02
CA VAL A 128 13.09 16.32 -13.22
C VAL A 128 11.68 15.93 -13.68
N ASN A 129 10.74 16.88 -13.77
CA ASN A 129 9.42 16.60 -14.33
C ASN A 129 9.51 16.15 -15.79
N GLY A 130 8.72 15.15 -16.15
CA GLY A 130 8.73 14.53 -17.47
C GLY A 130 9.81 13.46 -17.65
N GLN A 131 10.75 13.32 -16.71
CA GLN A 131 11.78 12.28 -16.80
C GLN A 131 11.20 10.91 -16.48
N VAL A 132 11.64 9.91 -17.23
CA VAL A 132 11.35 8.50 -16.93
C VAL A 132 12.44 7.94 -16.04
N GLY A 133 12.03 7.36 -14.93
CA GLY A 133 12.89 6.71 -13.97
C GLY A 133 12.53 5.24 -13.76
N THR A 134 13.37 4.57 -12.97
CA THR A 134 13.17 3.20 -12.50
C THR A 134 13.14 3.18 -10.99
N ILE A 135 12.15 2.53 -10.40
CA ILE A 135 12.09 2.36 -8.95
C ILE A 135 13.17 1.35 -8.53
N ILE A 136 14.12 1.77 -7.71
CA ILE A 136 15.18 0.90 -7.20
C ILE A 136 14.95 0.48 -5.74
N GLY A 137 13.99 1.12 -5.07
CA GLY A 137 13.59 0.76 -3.71
C GLY A 137 12.50 1.66 -3.15
N HIS A 138 12.07 1.38 -1.93
CA HIS A 138 11.09 2.19 -1.21
C HIS A 138 11.60 2.46 0.22
N ALA A 139 11.78 3.73 0.56
CA ALA A 139 12.18 4.15 1.89
C ALA A 139 10.94 4.21 2.80
N GLY A 140 10.58 3.08 3.41
CA GLY A 140 9.37 2.89 4.23
C GLY A 140 9.14 3.98 5.28
N LYS A 141 10.19 4.42 5.97
CA LYS A 141 10.12 5.49 6.99
C LYS A 141 9.57 6.82 6.45
N TYR A 142 9.80 7.13 5.18
CA TYR A 142 9.50 8.42 4.56
C TYR A 142 8.46 8.32 3.44
N GLU A 143 7.94 7.13 3.15
CA GLU A 143 6.96 6.87 2.07
C GLU A 143 7.41 7.45 0.73
N ARG A 144 8.69 7.24 0.42
CA ARG A 144 9.31 7.69 -0.82
C ARG A 144 9.85 6.50 -1.58
N TYR A 145 9.49 6.43 -2.85
CA TYR A 145 10.19 5.58 -3.80
C TYR A 145 11.54 6.20 -4.09
N ILE A 146 12.59 5.39 -4.06
CA ILE A 146 13.88 5.78 -4.57
C ILE A 146 13.86 5.51 -6.07
N VAL A 147 13.86 6.59 -6.85
CA VAL A 147 13.79 6.54 -8.30
C VAL A 147 15.17 6.91 -8.86
N GLU A 148 15.73 6.04 -9.69
CA GLU A 148 16.91 6.34 -10.51
C GLU A 148 16.46 6.83 -11.89
N TYR A 149 16.97 7.99 -12.32
CA TYR A 149 16.65 8.61 -13.62
C TYR A 149 17.89 9.32 -14.18
N THR A 150 17.83 9.73 -15.44
CA THR A 150 18.92 10.48 -16.08
C THR A 150 18.53 11.95 -16.21
N LEU A 151 19.44 12.85 -15.86
CA LEU A 151 19.31 14.29 -16.08
C LEU A 151 20.66 14.81 -16.59
N ASP A 152 20.64 15.54 -17.70
CA ASP A 152 21.85 16.09 -18.34
C ASP A 152 22.96 15.06 -18.60
N GLY A 153 22.56 13.83 -18.97
CA GLY A 153 23.49 12.72 -19.25
C GLY A 153 24.00 11.97 -18.02
N GLU A 154 23.68 12.44 -16.80
CA GLU A 154 24.10 11.79 -15.56
C GLU A 154 22.97 11.05 -14.87
N LYS A 155 23.29 9.89 -14.27
CA LYS A 155 22.36 9.18 -13.40
C LYS A 155 22.20 9.92 -12.08
N LYS A 156 20.95 10.21 -11.72
CA LYS A 156 20.56 10.81 -10.45
C LYS A 156 19.57 9.90 -9.72
N ARG A 157 19.46 10.11 -8.41
CA ARG A 157 18.51 9.40 -7.55
C ARG A 157 17.73 10.40 -6.73
N SER A 158 16.45 10.15 -6.56
CA SER A 158 15.62 10.99 -5.69
C SER A 158 14.53 10.17 -5.00
N GLY A 159 14.20 10.59 -3.77
CA GLY A 159 13.06 10.08 -3.04
C GLY A 159 11.79 10.80 -3.51
N ILE A 160 10.93 10.11 -4.26
CA ILE A 160 9.71 10.65 -4.84
C ILE A 160 8.48 10.03 -4.16
N GLN A 161 7.49 10.86 -3.82
CA GLN A 161 6.22 10.38 -3.29
C GLN A 161 5.39 9.70 -4.40
N GLU A 162 4.58 8.70 -4.03
CA GLU A 162 3.73 7.97 -4.98
C GLU A 162 2.89 8.88 -5.89
N LYS A 163 2.29 9.92 -5.32
CA LYS A 163 1.41 10.87 -6.04
C LYS A 163 2.09 11.64 -7.18
N ASN A 164 3.42 11.65 -7.21
CA ASN A 164 4.24 12.31 -8.23
C ASN A 164 4.80 11.32 -9.25
N LEU A 165 4.37 10.06 -9.17
CA LEU A 165 4.77 8.98 -10.06
C LEU A 165 3.55 8.51 -10.83
N ARG A 166 3.68 8.42 -12.14
CA ARG A 166 2.77 7.64 -13.00
C ARG A 166 3.48 6.40 -13.46
N GLN A 167 2.83 5.24 -13.38
CA GLN A 167 3.41 4.03 -13.92
C GLN A 167 3.53 4.15 -15.45
N VAL A 168 4.72 3.83 -15.97
CA VAL A 168 4.93 3.69 -17.41
C VAL A 168 4.74 2.23 -17.76
N LEU A 169 3.86 1.99 -18.72
CA LEU A 169 3.43 0.67 -19.13
C LEU A 169 3.79 0.45 -20.60
N ASP A 170 4.16 -0.78 -20.92
CA ASP A 170 4.19 -1.27 -22.29
C ASP A 170 2.78 -1.78 -22.62
N LEU A 171 2.03 -0.97 -23.35
CA LEU A 171 0.63 -1.21 -23.67
C LEU A 171 0.52 -1.64 -25.13
N VAL A 172 -0.24 -2.69 -25.40
CA VAL A 172 -0.60 -3.05 -26.77
C VAL A 172 -1.98 -2.49 -27.05
N VAL A 173 -2.07 -1.56 -28.00
CA VAL A 173 -3.33 -0.94 -28.43
C VAL A 173 -3.51 -1.22 -29.92
N ALA A 174 -4.58 -1.94 -30.29
CA ALA A 174 -4.86 -2.31 -31.67
C ALA A 174 -3.66 -2.98 -32.39
N GLY A 175 -2.94 -3.86 -31.67
CA GLY A 175 -1.76 -4.57 -32.20
C GLY A 175 -0.46 -3.79 -32.19
N ASN A 176 -0.46 -2.51 -31.81
CA ASN A 176 0.74 -1.69 -31.72
C ASN A 176 1.23 -1.59 -30.28
N GLU A 177 2.50 -1.85 -30.06
CA GLU A 177 3.16 -1.59 -28.77
C GLU A 177 3.42 -0.09 -28.58
N LEU A 178 2.89 0.44 -27.49
CA LEU A 178 3.00 1.84 -27.08
C LEU A 178 3.52 1.90 -25.65
N LYS A 179 4.53 2.73 -25.41
CA LYS A 179 4.95 3.07 -24.04
C LYS A 179 4.22 4.32 -23.59
N GLY A 180 3.60 4.28 -22.43
CA GLY A 180 2.81 5.41 -21.96
C GLY A 180 2.26 5.25 -20.56
N THR A 181 1.43 6.20 -20.16
CA THR A 181 0.66 6.15 -18.91
C THR A 181 -0.79 5.84 -19.23
N ALA A 182 -1.44 5.04 -18.39
CA ALA A 182 -2.86 4.70 -18.53
C ALA A 182 -3.65 5.26 -17.34
N THR A 183 -4.73 5.96 -17.62
CA THR A 183 -5.70 6.38 -16.61
C THR A 183 -7.06 5.84 -17.00
N TYR A 184 -7.79 5.23 -16.07
CA TYR A 184 -9.14 4.76 -16.34
C TYR A 184 -10.18 5.87 -16.09
N ASP A 185 -11.12 6.03 -17.03
CA ASP A 185 -12.25 6.94 -16.94
C ASP A 185 -13.54 6.17 -16.62
N ASP A 186 -14.10 6.49 -15.45
CA ASP A 186 -15.34 5.93 -14.92
C ASP A 186 -16.58 6.25 -15.74
N SER A 187 -16.63 7.43 -16.36
CA SER A 187 -17.82 7.90 -17.06
C SER A 187 -17.99 7.23 -18.41
N THR A 188 -16.88 6.95 -19.08
CA THR A 188 -16.84 6.34 -20.42
C THR A 188 -16.54 4.85 -20.37
N ASN A 189 -16.12 4.31 -19.22
CA ASN A 189 -15.63 2.94 -19.06
C ASN A 189 -14.47 2.62 -20.02
N LYS A 190 -13.58 3.58 -20.26
CA LYS A 190 -12.42 3.44 -21.15
C LYS A 190 -11.13 3.84 -20.44
N TYR A 191 -10.01 3.43 -21.02
CA TYR A 191 -8.70 3.94 -20.64
C TYR A 191 -8.30 5.11 -21.53
N GLN A 192 -7.83 6.19 -20.91
CA GLN A 192 -7.09 7.24 -21.55
C GLN A 192 -5.60 6.90 -21.48
N ILE A 193 -5.01 6.63 -22.65
CA ILE A 193 -3.60 6.28 -22.78
C ILE A 193 -2.84 7.48 -23.34
N THR A 194 -1.93 8.03 -22.56
CA THR A 194 -1.00 9.08 -23.02
C THR A 194 0.32 8.43 -23.37
N LYS A 195 0.69 8.48 -24.66
CA LYS A 195 1.98 7.99 -25.13
C LYS A 195 3.11 8.82 -24.49
N LEU A 196 4.20 8.16 -24.13
CA LEU A 196 5.37 8.84 -23.58
C LEU A 196 5.91 9.86 -24.59
N GLY A 197 6.02 11.13 -24.17
CA GLY A 197 6.44 12.24 -25.01
C GLY A 197 5.33 12.89 -25.84
N ASP A 198 4.10 12.38 -25.75
CA ASP A 198 2.91 13.01 -26.34
C ASP A 198 2.07 13.67 -25.24
N ASN A 199 1.36 14.74 -25.58
CA ASN A 199 0.40 15.40 -24.70
C ASN A 199 -1.04 14.97 -25.00
N LYS A 200 -1.27 14.23 -26.08
CA LYS A 200 -2.60 13.74 -26.45
C LYS A 200 -2.84 12.34 -25.90
N ALA A 201 -4.01 12.14 -25.28
CA ALA A 201 -4.49 10.83 -24.89
C ALA A 201 -5.28 10.17 -26.03
N ILE A 202 -5.21 8.85 -26.11
CA ILE A 202 -6.06 8.02 -26.96
C ILE A 202 -7.00 7.23 -26.05
N GLU A 203 -8.28 7.19 -26.39
CA GLU A 203 -9.25 6.35 -25.69
C GLU A 203 -9.20 4.92 -26.20
N VAL A 204 -9.16 3.96 -25.28
CA VAL A 204 -9.08 2.54 -25.56
C VAL A 204 -10.08 1.79 -24.70
N GLU A 205 -10.83 0.88 -25.31
CA GLU A 205 -11.72 -0.04 -24.59
C GLU A 205 -10.93 -0.92 -23.62
N VAL A 206 -11.52 -1.23 -22.46
CA VAL A 206 -10.85 -2.07 -21.44
C VAL A 206 -10.45 -3.44 -21.98
N SER A 207 -11.27 -4.01 -22.85
CA SER A 207 -11.03 -5.31 -23.49
C SER A 207 -9.85 -5.30 -24.47
N ALA A 208 -9.48 -4.13 -25.00
CA ALA A 208 -8.37 -3.98 -25.94
C ALA A 208 -7.01 -3.78 -25.23
N LEU A 209 -7.01 -3.68 -23.89
CA LEU A 209 -5.82 -3.43 -23.11
C LEU A 209 -5.12 -4.74 -22.72
N THR A 210 -3.83 -4.84 -23.04
CA THR A 210 -2.95 -5.86 -22.47
C THR A 210 -2.25 -5.30 -21.23
N LEU A 211 -2.49 -5.90 -20.06
CA LEU A 211 -1.84 -5.50 -18.82
C LEU A 211 -0.43 -6.14 -18.71
N PRO A 212 0.60 -5.36 -18.40
CA PRO A 212 1.92 -5.91 -18.10
C PRO A 212 1.89 -6.81 -16.87
N LYS A 213 2.76 -7.82 -16.89
CA LYS A 213 3.06 -8.59 -15.68
C LYS A 213 3.54 -7.65 -14.56
N ASP A 214 3.14 -7.96 -13.34
CA ASP A 214 3.45 -7.22 -12.12
C ASP A 214 2.84 -5.81 -12.05
N CYS A 215 1.99 -5.43 -13.01
CA CYS A 215 1.23 -4.18 -12.96
C CYS A 215 0.28 -4.18 -11.74
N ARG A 216 0.14 -3.01 -11.13
CA ARG A 216 -0.83 -2.79 -10.06
C ARG A 216 -2.17 -2.43 -10.65
N ALA A 217 -3.21 -2.93 -10.01
CA ALA A 217 -4.56 -2.55 -10.36
C ALA A 217 -5.49 -2.60 -9.16
N ARG A 218 -6.65 -1.98 -9.31
CA ARG A 218 -7.78 -2.04 -8.42
C ARG A 218 -8.84 -2.96 -9.01
N VAL A 219 -9.45 -3.75 -8.15
CA VAL A 219 -10.62 -4.54 -8.52
C VAL A 219 -11.86 -3.69 -8.50
N VAL A 220 -12.71 -3.83 -9.52
CA VAL A 220 -13.98 -3.11 -9.66
C VAL A 220 -15.05 -4.03 -10.25
N GLY A 221 -16.31 -3.60 -10.20
CA GLY A 221 -17.38 -4.22 -10.99
C GLY A 221 -17.85 -5.60 -10.53
N LEU A 222 -17.36 -6.12 -9.39
CA LEU A 222 -17.75 -7.44 -8.89
C LEU A 222 -19.04 -7.41 -8.07
N SER A 223 -20.19 -7.47 -8.73
CA SER A 223 -21.52 -7.51 -8.08
C SER A 223 -21.74 -8.76 -7.22
N LYS A 224 -21.23 -9.92 -7.66
CA LYS A 224 -21.32 -11.19 -6.92
C LYS A 224 -20.28 -11.35 -5.81
N ALA A 225 -19.28 -10.48 -5.77
CA ALA A 225 -18.20 -10.54 -4.78
C ALA A 225 -17.74 -9.12 -4.37
N PRO A 226 -18.66 -8.29 -3.84
CA PRO A 226 -18.42 -6.88 -3.57
C PRO A 226 -17.31 -6.63 -2.55
N GLN A 227 -17.02 -7.60 -1.68
CA GLN A 227 -15.92 -7.55 -0.71
C GLN A 227 -14.54 -7.47 -1.36
N PHE A 228 -14.40 -7.76 -2.65
CA PHE A 228 -13.16 -7.58 -3.38
C PHE A 228 -13.11 -6.26 -4.16
N ASN A 229 -14.22 -5.54 -4.33
CA ASN A 229 -14.21 -4.24 -5.00
C ASN A 229 -13.40 -3.21 -4.21
N GLY A 230 -12.65 -2.38 -4.91
CA GLY A 230 -11.77 -1.38 -4.32
C GLY A 230 -10.40 -1.93 -3.87
N HIS A 231 -10.25 -3.26 -3.75
CA HIS A 231 -8.99 -3.84 -3.31
C HIS A 231 -7.89 -3.76 -4.37
N MET A 232 -6.68 -3.49 -3.90
CA MET A 232 -5.47 -3.54 -4.71
C MET A 232 -5.06 -4.97 -5.00
N ILE A 233 -4.68 -5.19 -6.24
CA ILE A 233 -4.20 -6.45 -6.79
C ILE A 233 -2.93 -6.24 -7.59
N LYS A 234 -2.19 -7.33 -7.74
CA LYS A 234 -1.05 -7.43 -8.64
C LYS A 234 -1.39 -8.41 -9.76
N VAL A 235 -1.18 -7.99 -11.01
CA VAL A 235 -1.31 -8.84 -12.19
C VAL A 235 -0.10 -9.78 -12.24
N LEU A 236 -0.33 -11.08 -12.31
CA LEU A 236 0.73 -12.10 -12.24
C LEU A 236 1.32 -12.43 -13.61
N ASP A 237 0.50 -12.33 -14.66
CA ASP A 237 0.88 -12.67 -16.03
C ASP A 237 -0.11 -12.03 -17.03
N LYS A 238 0.17 -12.20 -18.33
CA LYS A 238 -0.75 -11.88 -19.42
C LYS A 238 -2.08 -12.60 -19.24
N ALA A 239 -3.13 -12.10 -19.91
CA ALA A 239 -4.41 -12.77 -19.95
C ALA A 239 -4.25 -14.22 -20.44
N ASP A 240 -4.88 -15.15 -19.74
CA ASP A 240 -4.90 -16.55 -20.11
C ASP A 240 -5.59 -16.70 -21.48
N LYS A 241 -4.93 -17.38 -22.42
CA LYS A 241 -5.44 -17.54 -23.79
C LYS A 241 -6.75 -18.32 -23.84
N ALA A 242 -7.04 -19.16 -22.84
CA ALA A 242 -8.22 -20.00 -22.82
C ALA A 242 -9.50 -19.23 -22.44
N ASP A 243 -9.41 -18.28 -21.50
CA ASP A 243 -10.58 -17.58 -20.95
C ASP A 243 -10.49 -16.04 -20.99
N GLY A 244 -9.37 -15.49 -21.45
CA GLY A 244 -9.13 -14.05 -21.55
C GLY A 244 -8.97 -13.34 -20.20
N ARG A 245 -8.83 -14.09 -19.09
CA ARG A 245 -8.75 -13.51 -17.74
C ARG A 245 -7.31 -13.35 -17.28
N TYR A 246 -7.07 -12.28 -16.54
CA TYR A 246 -5.78 -12.02 -15.93
C TYR A 246 -5.64 -12.80 -14.62
N PRO A 247 -4.58 -13.62 -14.46
CA PRO A 247 -4.24 -14.16 -13.17
C PRO A 247 -3.76 -13.02 -12.27
N ILE A 248 -4.32 -12.93 -11.07
CA ILE A 248 -4.05 -11.85 -10.12
C ILE A 248 -3.79 -12.41 -8.73
N VAL A 249 -3.15 -11.60 -7.89
CA VAL A 249 -3.04 -11.84 -6.46
C VAL A 249 -3.49 -10.60 -5.69
N PHE A 250 -4.35 -10.81 -4.70
CA PHE A 250 -4.76 -9.78 -3.73
C PHE A 250 -3.65 -9.55 -2.71
N ALA A 251 -3.64 -8.39 -2.06
CA ALA A 251 -2.63 -8.03 -1.06
C ALA A 251 -2.48 -9.06 0.09
N HIS A 252 -3.54 -9.80 0.42
CA HIS A 252 -3.53 -10.87 1.43
C HIS A 252 -3.18 -12.26 0.85
N GLY A 253 -2.50 -12.30 -0.31
CA GLY A 253 -1.95 -13.52 -0.93
C GLY A 253 -2.96 -14.41 -1.67
N LYS A 254 -4.27 -14.12 -1.58
CA LYS A 254 -5.29 -14.88 -2.32
C LYS A 254 -5.13 -14.67 -3.81
N LYS A 255 -5.15 -15.74 -4.59
CA LYS A 255 -5.11 -15.70 -6.06
C LYS A 255 -6.50 -15.79 -6.65
N ALA A 256 -6.70 -15.16 -7.81
CA ALA A 256 -7.91 -15.26 -8.59
C ALA A 256 -7.62 -15.04 -10.08
N LYS A 257 -8.64 -15.22 -10.92
CA LYS A 257 -8.63 -14.77 -12.31
C LYS A 257 -9.76 -13.79 -12.52
N LEU A 258 -9.46 -12.60 -13.02
CA LEU A 258 -10.45 -11.56 -13.29
C LEU A 258 -10.47 -11.19 -14.76
N LYS A 259 -11.67 -10.90 -15.26
CA LYS A 259 -11.82 -10.36 -16.62
C LYS A 259 -11.26 -8.93 -16.70
N PRO A 260 -10.84 -8.46 -17.89
CA PRO A 260 -10.30 -7.11 -18.07
C PRO A 260 -11.21 -6.02 -17.48
N GLU A 261 -12.53 -6.11 -17.66
CA GLU A 261 -13.49 -5.10 -17.18
C GLU A 261 -13.54 -4.95 -15.65
N ASN A 262 -13.01 -5.92 -14.90
CA ASN A 262 -12.98 -5.88 -13.43
C ASN A 262 -11.63 -5.39 -12.88
N ILE A 263 -10.72 -4.93 -13.75
CA ILE A 263 -9.36 -4.52 -13.39
C ILE A 263 -9.08 -3.11 -13.89
N ARG A 264 -8.72 -2.20 -12.97
CA ARG A 264 -8.33 -0.82 -13.27
C ARG A 264 -6.91 -0.52 -12.86
N ILE A 265 -6.03 -0.15 -13.79
CA ILE A 265 -4.66 0.23 -13.45
C ILE A 265 -4.66 1.47 -12.54
N ILE A 266 -3.75 1.50 -11.57
CA ILE A 266 -3.47 2.68 -10.72
C ILE A 266 -2.10 3.25 -11.05
#